data_AF-A0A427ARU2-F1
#
_entry.id   AF-A0A427ARU2-F1
#
_cell.length_a   1.000
_cell.length_b   1.000
_cell.length_c   1.000
_cell.angle_alpha   90.00
_cell.angle_beta   90.00
_cell.angle_gamma   90.00
#
_symmetry.space_group_name_H-M   'P 1'
#
loop_
_entity.id
_entity.type
_entity.pdbx_description
1 polymer ?
#
loop_
_entity_poly.entity_id
_entity_poly.type
_entity_poly.pdbx_seq_one_letter_code
_entity_poly.pdbx_strand_id
1 'polypeptide(L)'
;MFRFRAVAFITILLILLDSGRGLCHTKGLRSPRPPSEQYPENSTREGLMEQQFMLWVRFVGSLRHSAFGRAVNKASFSSRALTVDKNPSAGDFTTIQAAVDSLPLINLVRVVIKVNAGTYT
;
A
#
# COMPACT_ATOMS: atom_id res chain seq x y z
N MET A 1 -40.88 -6.22 -17.63
CA MET A 1 -40.49 -5.83 -16.26
C MET A 1 -39.18 -6.50 -15.79
N PHE A 2 -39.00 -7.83 -15.93
CA PHE A 2 -37.77 -8.54 -15.52
C PHE A 2 -36.47 -8.13 -16.25
N ARG A 3 -36.55 -7.84 -17.57
CA ARG A 3 -35.38 -7.45 -18.37
C ARG A 3 -34.78 -6.11 -17.95
N PHE A 4 -35.62 -5.14 -17.58
CA PHE A 4 -35.17 -3.84 -17.08
C PHE A 4 -34.49 -3.93 -15.71
N ARG A 5 -35.00 -4.81 -14.83
CA ARG A 5 -34.37 -5.05 -13.51
C ARG A 5 -32.99 -5.68 -13.69
N ALA A 6 -32.86 -6.69 -14.55
CA ALA A 6 -31.58 -7.32 -14.85
C ALA A 6 -30.56 -6.35 -15.45
N VAL A 7 -30.99 -5.49 -16.39
CA VAL A 7 -30.12 -4.45 -16.96
C VAL A 7 -29.68 -3.45 -15.89
N ALA A 8 -30.57 -3.02 -15.00
CA ALA A 8 -30.23 -2.13 -13.89
C ALA A 8 -29.24 -2.76 -12.90
N PHE A 9 -29.36 -4.06 -12.61
CA PHE A 9 -28.39 -4.76 -11.76
C PHE A 9 -27.02 -4.88 -12.43
N ILE A 10 -26.98 -5.15 -13.74
CA ILE A 10 -25.72 -5.23 -14.49
C ILE A 10 -25.04 -3.85 -14.55
N THR A 11 -25.80 -2.77 -14.75
CA THR A 11 -25.22 -1.41 -14.77
C THR A 11 -24.71 -1.00 -13.39
N ILE A 12 -25.44 -1.31 -12.32
CA ILE A 12 -24.97 -1.07 -10.94
C ILE A 12 -23.69 -1.86 -10.65
N LEU A 13 -23.63 -3.14 -11.06
CA LEU A 13 -22.44 -3.98 -10.90
C LEU A 13 -21.24 -3.38 -11.65
N LEU A 14 -21.41 -2.94 -12.89
CA LEU A 14 -20.35 -2.31 -13.68
C LEU A 14 -19.85 -1.00 -13.05
N ILE A 15 -20.76 -0.16 -12.53
CA ILE A 15 -20.38 1.08 -11.82
C ILE A 15 -19.58 0.77 -10.55
N LEU A 16 -19.97 -0.26 -9.80
CA LEU A 16 -19.25 -0.70 -8.60
C LEU A 16 -17.85 -1.26 -8.92
N LEU A 17 -17.68 -1.94 -10.06
CA LEU A 17 -16.36 -2.42 -10.50
C LEU A 17 -15.42 -1.29 -10.96
N ASP A 18 -15.93 -0.25 -11.63
CA ASP A 18 -15.09 0.86 -12.13
C ASP A 18 -14.65 1.82 -11.00
N SER A 19 -15.44 1.89 -9.92
CA SER A 19 -15.17 2.73 -8.74
C SER A 19 -13.84 2.42 -8.01
N GLY A 20 -13.23 1.25 -8.28
CA GLY A 20 -11.96 0.82 -7.69
C GLY A 20 -10.70 1.35 -8.40
N ARG A 21 -10.84 1.96 -9.59
CA ARG A 21 -9.71 2.57 -10.30
C ARG A 21 -9.50 3.99 -9.81
N GLY A 22 -9.03 4.10 -8.57
CA GLY A 22 -8.40 5.33 -8.11
C GLY A 22 -7.26 5.65 -9.06
N LEU A 23 -7.43 6.70 -9.87
CA LEU A 23 -6.38 7.25 -10.71
C LEU A 23 -5.25 7.70 -9.78
N CYS A 24 -4.30 6.81 -9.48
CA CYS A 24 -3.10 7.14 -8.75
C CYS A 24 -2.31 8.09 -9.62
N HIS A 25 -2.59 9.38 -9.47
CA HIS A 25 -1.87 10.44 -10.12
C HIS A 25 -0.48 10.49 -9.47
N THR A 26 0.45 9.67 -9.94
CA THR A 26 1.87 9.97 -9.76
C THR A 26 2.13 11.19 -10.62
N LYS A 27 1.83 12.40 -10.12
CA LYS A 27 2.48 13.60 -10.65
C LYS A 27 3.96 13.27 -10.52
N GLY A 28 4.58 12.97 -11.66
CA GLY A 28 5.95 12.49 -11.72
C GLY A 28 6.79 13.38 -10.83
N LEU A 29 7.52 12.75 -9.90
CA LEU A 29 8.59 13.38 -9.15
C LEU A 29 9.65 13.80 -10.16
N ARG A 30 9.39 14.88 -10.88
CA ARG A 30 10.34 15.46 -11.79
C ARG A 30 11.36 16.12 -10.90
N SER A 31 12.57 15.56 -10.89
CA SER A 31 13.73 16.22 -10.31
C SER A 31 13.74 17.67 -10.81
N PRO A 32 13.91 18.68 -9.94
CA PRO A 32 14.05 20.05 -10.36
C PRO A 32 15.10 20.11 -11.47
N ARG A 33 14.72 20.62 -12.64
CA ARG A 33 15.68 20.89 -13.71
C ARG A 33 16.77 21.79 -13.09
N PRO A 34 18.06 21.41 -13.15
CA PRO A 34 19.10 22.27 -12.63
C PRO A 34 18.97 23.64 -13.30
N PRO A 35 19.11 24.74 -12.55
CA PRO A 35 19.20 26.07 -13.15
C PRO A 35 20.23 26.03 -14.27
N SER A 36 19.92 26.62 -15.41
CA SER A 36 20.86 26.76 -16.52
C SER A 36 22.23 27.18 -15.99
N GLU A 37 23.22 26.35 -16.29
CA GLU A 37 24.65 26.48 -15.99
C GLU A 37 25.11 27.91 -15.76
N GLN A 38 25.10 28.32 -14.50
CA GLN A 38 25.94 29.39 -13.97
C GLN A 38 26.83 28.75 -12.92
N TYR A 39 27.65 27.79 -13.35
CA TYR A 39 28.75 27.33 -12.52
C TYR A 39 29.80 28.44 -12.50
N PRO A 40 30.27 28.88 -11.31
CA PRO A 40 31.42 29.76 -11.27
C PRO A 40 32.58 29.03 -11.95
N GLU A 41 33.16 29.68 -12.95
CA GLU A 41 34.21 29.16 -13.85
C GLU A 41 35.44 28.60 -13.09
N ASN A 42 35.59 28.97 -11.80
CA ASN A 42 36.66 28.55 -10.89
C ASN A 42 36.20 27.58 -9.78
N SER A 43 35.19 26.74 -10.00
CA SER A 43 34.78 25.74 -9.01
C SER A 43 35.68 24.49 -9.07
N THR A 44 36.33 24.18 -7.96
CA THR A 44 37.09 22.93 -7.81
C THR A 44 36.12 21.74 -7.82
N ARG A 45 36.54 20.56 -8.30
CA ARG A 45 35.75 19.33 -8.37
C ARG A 45 34.98 19.02 -7.07
N GLU A 46 35.58 19.32 -5.93
CA GLU A 46 34.98 19.16 -4.60
C GLU A 46 33.74 20.06 -4.41
N GLY A 47 33.78 21.30 -4.90
CA GLY A 47 32.64 22.22 -4.84
C GLY A 47 31.46 21.76 -5.71
N LEU A 48 31.73 21.12 -6.86
CA LEU A 48 30.68 20.53 -7.69
C LEU A 48 30.03 19.32 -7.00
N MET A 49 30.82 18.50 -6.32
CA MET A 49 30.32 17.35 -5.55
C MET A 49 29.44 17.81 -4.39
N GLU A 50 29.85 18.85 -3.66
CA GLU A 50 29.08 19.43 -2.56
C GLU A 50 27.74 20.01 -3.05
N GLN A 51 27.73 20.69 -4.20
CA GLN A 51 26.51 21.23 -4.78
C GLN A 51 25.53 20.13 -5.21
N GLN A 52 26.03 19.06 -5.84
CA GLN A 52 25.19 17.90 -6.21
C GLN A 52 24.64 17.20 -4.97
N PHE A 53 25.45 17.08 -3.92
CA PHE A 53 25.01 16.55 -2.64
C PHE A 53 23.88 17.41 -2.04
N MET A 54 24.02 18.73 -2.04
CA MET A 54 22.99 19.65 -1.55
C MET A 54 21.68 19.58 -2.34
N LEU A 55 21.76 19.37 -3.67
CA LEU A 55 20.57 19.12 -4.50
C LEU A 55 19.87 17.82 -4.10
N TRP A 56 20.63 16.75 -3.87
CA TRP A 56 20.10 15.48 -3.42
C TRP A 56 19.47 15.60 -2.02
N VAL A 57 20.12 16.27 -1.07
CA VAL A 57 19.58 16.51 0.28
C VAL A 57 18.25 17.25 0.21
N ARG A 58 18.15 18.32 -0.61
CA ARG A 58 16.90 19.07 -0.80
C ARG A 58 15.81 18.21 -1.42
N PHE A 59 16.14 17.39 -2.42
CA PHE A 59 15.19 16.48 -3.04
C PHE A 59 14.67 15.47 -2.02
N VAL A 60 15.56 14.76 -1.33
CA VAL A 60 15.18 13.78 -0.31
C VAL A 60 14.37 14.45 0.79
N GLY A 61 14.82 15.58 1.34
CA GLY A 61 14.08 16.33 2.37
C GLY A 61 12.69 16.82 1.93
N SER A 62 12.48 17.04 0.63
CA SER A 62 11.16 17.41 0.08
C SER A 62 10.19 16.23 -0.07
N LEU A 63 10.69 14.99 -0.03
CA LEU A 63 9.85 13.82 -0.04
C LEU A 63 9.05 13.78 1.27
N ARG A 64 7.75 13.46 1.17
CA ARG A 64 6.91 13.26 2.35
C ARG A 64 7.34 11.95 3.03
N HIS A 65 8.30 12.03 3.95
CA HIS A 65 8.80 10.90 4.77
C HIS A 65 7.82 10.40 5.83
N SER A 66 6.59 10.91 5.83
CA SER A 66 5.55 10.39 6.71
C SER A 66 5.10 9.02 6.20
N ALA A 67 5.81 7.97 6.63
CA ALA A 67 5.36 6.58 6.52
C ALA A 67 4.03 6.33 7.26
N PHE A 68 3.62 7.28 8.13
CA PHE A 68 2.40 7.23 8.94
C PHE A 68 1.49 8.44 8.71
N GLY A 69 1.46 9.01 7.51
CA GLY A 69 0.43 9.97 7.13
C GLY A 69 -0.87 9.21 6.97
N ARG A 70 -1.53 8.90 8.10
CA ARG A 70 -2.69 7.99 8.26
C ARG A 70 -2.84 7.14 7.02
N ALA A 71 -2.08 6.03 6.95
CA ALA A 71 -2.25 5.03 5.91
C ALA A 71 -3.70 4.58 5.96
N VAL A 72 -4.56 5.32 5.27
CA VAL A 72 -5.87 4.85 4.93
C VAL A 72 -5.56 3.84 3.85
N ASN A 73 -5.24 2.62 4.27
CA ASN A 73 -5.63 1.42 3.56
C ASN A 73 -7.16 1.51 3.44
N LYS A 74 -7.60 2.42 2.58
CA LYS A 74 -8.97 2.80 2.28
C LYS A 74 -9.48 1.59 1.50
N ALA A 75 -9.99 0.62 2.22
CA ALA A 75 -11.02 -0.31 1.78
C ALA A 75 -10.74 -1.25 0.58
N SER A 76 -9.51 -1.42 0.06
CA SER A 76 -9.33 -2.13 -1.23
C SER A 76 -8.37 -3.31 -1.27
N PHE A 77 -8.01 -3.91 -0.14
CA PHE A 77 -7.52 -5.29 -0.17
C PHE A 77 -8.57 -6.15 0.51
N SER A 78 -9.38 -6.85 -0.29
CA SER A 78 -10.14 -8.00 0.22
C SER A 78 -9.16 -8.81 1.05
N SER A 79 -9.41 -8.88 2.36
CA SER A 79 -8.51 -9.55 3.28
C SER A 79 -9.32 -10.39 4.22
N ARG A 80 -8.93 -11.66 4.31
CA ARG A 80 -9.57 -12.61 5.21
C ARG A 80 -8.83 -12.53 6.54
N ALA A 81 -9.56 -12.23 7.61
CA ALA A 81 -9.02 -12.29 8.96
C ALA A 81 -9.34 -13.66 9.56
N LEU A 82 -8.32 -14.36 10.06
CA LEU A 82 -8.47 -15.59 10.84
C LEU A 82 -8.06 -15.28 12.28
N THR A 83 -8.83 -15.76 13.25
CA THR A 83 -8.55 -15.54 14.68
C THR A 83 -8.04 -16.83 15.31
N VAL A 84 -6.89 -16.77 15.95
CA VAL A 84 -6.33 -17.87 16.74
C VAL A 84 -6.54 -17.55 18.21
N ASP A 85 -7.27 -18.42 18.91
CA ASP A 85 -7.57 -18.30 20.33
C ASP A 85 -7.46 -19.67 21.01
N LYS A 86 -6.92 -19.70 22.22
CA LYS A 86 -6.79 -20.95 22.99
C LYS A 86 -8.16 -21.56 23.33
N ASN A 87 -9.16 -20.71 23.55
CA ASN A 87 -10.54 -21.12 23.76
C ASN A 87 -11.20 -21.41 22.40
N PRO A 88 -11.59 -22.67 22.12
CA PRO A 88 -12.21 -23.05 20.84
C PRO A 88 -13.54 -22.31 20.57
N SER A 89 -14.14 -21.68 21.57
CA SER A 89 -15.36 -20.88 21.41
C SER A 89 -15.10 -19.41 21.05
N ALA A 90 -13.84 -18.95 21.06
CA ALA A 90 -13.48 -17.53 20.89
C ALA A 90 -12.67 -17.23 19.61
N GLY A 91 -12.24 -18.24 18.86
CA GLY A 91 -11.46 -18.10 17.63
C GLY A 91 -11.77 -19.17 16.59
N ASP A 92 -11.24 -18.99 15.38
CA ASP A 92 -11.38 -19.93 14.26
C ASP A 92 -10.46 -21.15 14.44
N PHE A 93 -9.30 -20.96 15.11
CA PHE A 93 -8.31 -22.01 15.35
C PHE A 93 -7.76 -21.94 16.77
N THR A 94 -7.39 -23.09 17.32
CA THR A 94 -6.75 -23.21 18.65
C THR A 94 -5.23 -23.25 18.62
N THR A 95 -4.65 -23.45 17.43
CA THR A 95 -3.20 -23.49 17.20
C THR A 95 -2.84 -22.61 16.01
N ILE A 96 -1.61 -22.08 16.01
CA ILE A 96 -1.11 -21.24 14.92
C ILE A 96 -0.90 -22.09 13.67
N GLN A 97 -0.39 -23.31 13.83
CA GLN A 97 -0.10 -24.18 12.70
C GLN A 97 -1.36 -24.59 11.95
N ALA A 98 -2.45 -24.94 12.65
CA ALA A 98 -3.71 -25.25 11.97
C ALA A 98 -4.26 -24.05 11.16
N ALA A 99 -4.07 -22.82 11.65
CA ALA A 99 -4.47 -21.63 10.90
C ALA A 99 -3.64 -21.47 9.62
N VAL A 100 -2.34 -21.75 9.67
CA VAL A 100 -1.44 -21.71 8.50
C VAL A 100 -1.77 -22.84 7.52
N ASP A 101 -2.00 -24.06 8.00
CA ASP A 101 -2.31 -25.24 7.19
C ASP A 101 -3.67 -25.13 6.49
N SER A 102 -4.58 -24.30 7.02
CA SER A 102 -5.87 -24.01 6.39
C SER A 102 -5.77 -23.15 5.13
N LEU A 103 -4.60 -22.55 4.86
CA LEU A 103 -4.42 -21.64 3.74
C LEU A 103 -4.21 -22.41 2.43
N PRO A 104 -4.88 -22.01 1.33
CA PRO A 104 -4.62 -22.60 0.02
C PRO A 104 -3.21 -22.23 -0.44
N LEU A 105 -2.58 -23.16 -1.16
CA LEU A 105 -1.23 -22.98 -1.72
C LEU A 105 -1.09 -21.69 -2.55
N ILE A 106 -2.16 -21.29 -3.25
CA ILE A 106 -2.24 -20.04 -4.01
C ILE A 106 -3.28 -19.14 -3.34
N ASN A 107 -2.82 -18.08 -2.69
CA ASN A 107 -3.68 -17.14 -2.00
C ASN A 107 -3.94 -15.90 -2.85
N LEU A 108 -5.18 -15.71 -3.28
CA LEU A 108 -5.61 -14.60 -4.16
C LEU A 108 -5.81 -13.28 -3.41
N VAL A 109 -5.86 -13.33 -2.08
CA VAL A 109 -6.18 -12.20 -1.21
C VAL A 109 -5.28 -12.22 0.01
N ARG A 110 -4.96 -11.05 0.58
CA ARG A 110 -4.14 -10.99 1.79
C ARG A 110 -4.86 -11.67 2.95
N VAL A 111 -4.22 -12.62 3.61
CA VAL A 111 -4.74 -13.22 4.86
C VAL A 111 -4.03 -12.57 6.06
N VAL A 112 -4.81 -12.22 7.08
CA VAL A 112 -4.31 -11.68 8.34
C VAL A 112 -4.69 -12.64 9.45
N ILE A 113 -3.69 -13.26 10.08
CA ILE A 113 -3.89 -14.12 11.25
C ILE A 113 -3.76 -13.25 12.51
N LYS A 114 -4.86 -13.09 13.25
CA LYS A 114 -4.91 -12.40 14.53
C LYS A 114 -4.74 -13.44 15.64
N VAL A 115 -3.70 -13.30 16.44
CA VAL A 115 -3.42 -14.22 17.54
C VAL A 115 -3.78 -13.52 18.85
N ASN A 116 -4.77 -14.07 19.56
CA ASN A 116 -5.16 -13.58 20.88
C ASN A 116 -4.12 -13.99 21.93
N ALA A 117 -4.12 -13.32 23.08
CA ALA A 117 -3.16 -13.59 24.14
C ALA A 117 -3.26 -15.04 24.63
N GLY A 118 -2.13 -15.76 24.67
CA GLY A 118 -2.08 -17.15 25.08
C GLY A 118 -0.77 -17.82 24.71
N THR A 119 -0.58 -19.05 25.21
CA THR A 119 0.55 -19.90 24.81
C THR A 119 0.06 -20.97 23.82
N TYR A 120 0.65 -20.94 22.62
CA TYR A 120 0.35 -21.83 21.52
C TYR A 120 1.51 -22.78 21.30
N THR A 121 1.19 -24.03 20.99
CA THR A 121 2.12 -25.13 20.73
C THR A 121 1.89 -25.64 19.32
#